data_AF-A0A3Q8WBB4-F1
#
_entry.id   AF-A0A3Q8WBB4-F1
#
_cell.length_a   1.000
_cell.length_b   1.000
_cell.length_c   1.000
_cell.angle_alpha   90.00
_cell.angle_beta   90.00
_cell.angle_gamma   90.00
#
_symmetry.space_group_name_H-M   'P 1'
#
loop_
_entity.id
_entity.type
_entity.pdbx_description
1 polymer ?
#
loop_
_entity_poly.entity_id
_entity_poly.type
_entity_poly.pdbx_seq_one_letter_code
_entity_poly.pdbx_strand_id
1 'polypeptide(L)' 'MDSAGEAGAPAAPATERWLTAADIAQLWHTPTGTVYRLASEQRWRRRNRAGRTYYNESDVRDCFTRRAAARS' A
#
# COMPACT_ATOMS: atom_id res chain seq x y z
N MET A 1 -37.71 15.03 10.19
CA MET A 1 -37.32 14.90 11.59
C MET A 1 -36.88 13.49 11.84
N ASP A 2 -35.60 13.15 11.90
CA ASP A 2 -34.36 13.73 11.40
C ASP A 2 -33.32 12.64 11.66
N SER A 3 -32.31 12.60 10.80
CA SER A 3 -31.09 11.81 10.84
C SER A 3 -30.50 11.51 12.23
N ALA A 4 -29.92 10.32 12.39
CA ALA A 4 -28.61 10.05 13.00
C ALA A 4 -28.57 8.58 13.41
N GLY A 5 -27.61 7.76 13.02
CA GLY A 5 -26.40 7.94 12.26
C GLY A 5 -25.84 6.54 12.22
N GLU A 6 -25.68 5.99 11.02
CA GLU A 6 -25.00 4.72 10.84
C GLU A 6 -23.54 4.99 11.24
N ALA A 7 -23.23 4.69 12.50
CA ALA A 7 -21.90 4.76 13.03
C ALA A 7 -21.10 3.69 12.29
N GLY A 8 -20.52 4.10 11.16
CA GLY A 8 -19.49 3.36 10.47
C GLY A 8 -18.47 2.98 11.53
N ALA A 9 -18.40 1.68 11.82
CA ALA A 9 -17.47 1.13 12.78
C ALA A 9 -16.09 1.73 12.50
N PRO A 10 -15.33 2.20 13.51
CA PRO A 10 -13.99 2.67 13.27
C PRO A 10 -13.24 1.48 12.68
N ALA A 11 -12.89 1.57 11.39
CA ALA A 11 -11.99 0.63 10.76
C ALA A 11 -10.78 0.54 11.69
N ALA A 12 -10.61 -0.61 12.34
CA ALA A 12 -9.55 -0.84 13.32
C ALA A 12 -8.25 -0.25 12.75
N PRO A 13 -7.43 0.46 13.55
CA PRO A 13 -6.26 1.15 13.03
C PRO A 13 -5.46 0.13 12.23
N ALA A 14 -5.41 0.33 10.91
CA ALA A 14 -4.74 -0.59 10.02
C ALA A 14 -3.32 -0.70 10.56
N THR A 15 -3.00 -1.85 11.17
CA THR A 15 -1.71 -2.06 11.80
C THR A 15 -0.68 -1.75 10.73
N GLU A 16 0.10 -0.69 10.93
CA GLU A 16 0.92 -0.12 9.87
C GLU A 16 1.93 -1.16 9.42
N ARG A 17 1.61 -1.86 8.33
CA ARG A 17 2.36 -3.01 7.84
C ARG A 17 3.45 -2.54 6.89
N TRP A 18 4.62 -3.11 7.08
CA TRP A 18 5.83 -2.77 6.34
C TRP A 18 6.28 -4.00 5.55
N LEU A 19 6.36 -3.87 4.22
CA LEU A 19 6.64 -4.97 3.30
C LEU A 19 7.97 -4.74 2.58
N THR A 20 8.74 -5.78 2.34
CA THR A 20 9.93 -5.66 1.49
C THR A 20 9.54 -5.65 0.02
N ALA A 21 10.45 -5.17 -0.84
CA ALA A 21 10.23 -5.22 -2.29
C ALA A 21 9.96 -6.65 -2.81
N ALA A 22 10.59 -7.65 -2.18
CA ALA A 22 10.37 -9.07 -2.51
C ALA A 22 8.97 -9.54 -2.11
N ASP A 23 8.48 -9.18 -0.93
CA ASP A 23 7.13 -9.51 -0.48
C ASP A 23 6.08 -8.89 -1.42
N ILE A 24 6.27 -7.62 -1.78
CA ILE A 24 5.38 -6.91 -2.71
C ILE A 24 5.37 -7.58 -4.08
N ALA A 25 6.56 -7.97 -4.58
CA ALA A 25 6.67 -8.64 -5.86
C ALA A 25 5.88 -9.96 -5.92
N GLN A 26 5.93 -10.74 -4.83
CA GLN A 26 5.19 -11.99 -4.71
C GLN A 26 3.68 -11.76 -4.57
N LEU A 27 3.28 -10.85 -3.67
CA LEU A 27 1.86 -10.59 -3.36
C LEU A 27 1.08 -9.98 -4.54
N TRP A 28 1.70 -9.10 -5.32
CA TRP A 28 1.07 -8.42 -6.46
C TRP A 28 1.55 -8.95 -7.82
N HIS A 29 2.23 -10.09 -7.85
CA HIS A 29 2.78 -10.72 -9.06
C HIS A 29 3.49 -9.71 -9.99
N THR A 30 4.27 -8.81 -9.40
CA THR A 30 4.88 -7.67 -10.09
C THR A 30 6.40 -7.75 -9.98
N PRO A 31 7.16 -7.54 -11.08
CA PRO A 31 8.62 -7.59 -11.01
C PRO A 31 9.20 -6.59 -10.01
N THR A 32 10.23 -6.98 -9.25
CA THR A 32 10.85 -6.13 -8.23
C THR A 32 11.35 -4.79 -8.78
N GLY A 33 11.86 -4.75 -10.02
CA GLY A 33 12.24 -3.50 -10.69
C GLY A 33 11.04 -2.56 -10.91
N THR A 34 9.85 -3.10 -11.17
CA THR A 34 8.62 -2.31 -11.25
C THR A 34 8.19 -1.82 -9.87
N VAL A 35 8.37 -2.63 -8.82
CA VAL A 35 8.12 -2.20 -7.44
C VAL A 35 8.97 -0.97 -7.09
N TYR A 36 10.28 -1.01 -7.36
CA TYR A 36 11.17 0.14 -7.13
C TYR A 36 10.77 1.37 -7.95
N ARG A 37 10.41 1.17 -9.23
CA ARG A 37 9.94 2.25 -10.09
C ARG A 37 8.69 2.91 -9.52
N LEU A 38 7.66 2.12 -9.19
CA LEU A 38 6.40 2.63 -8.61
C LEU A 38 6.64 3.31 -7.26
N ALA A 39 7.49 2.73 -6.42
CA ALA A 39 7.83 3.32 -5.13
C ALA A 39 8.49 4.69 -5.27
N SER A 40 9.35 4.86 -6.27
CA SER A 40 9.99 6.15 -6.56
C SER A 40 9.02 7.14 -7.18
N GLU A 41 8.29 6.74 -8.23
CA GLU A 41 7.33 7.60 -8.95
C GLU A 41 6.23 8.12 -8.04
N GLN A 42 5.70 7.27 -7.16
CA GLN A 42 4.60 7.61 -6.25
C GLN A 42 5.08 7.97 -4.84
N ARG A 43 6.40 8.11 -4.66
CA ARG A 43 7.04 8.57 -3.42
C ARG A 43 6.55 7.80 -2.19
N TRP A 44 6.49 6.47 -2.29
CA TRP A 44 6.03 5.60 -1.21
C TRP A 44 6.84 5.82 0.07
N ARG A 45 6.16 5.77 1.22
CA ARG A 45 6.80 5.81 2.52
C ARG A 45 7.70 4.59 2.66
N ARG A 46 8.97 4.84 3.02
CA ARG A 46 10.00 3.82 3.19
C ARG A 46 10.63 3.89 4.57
N ARG A 47 10.98 2.73 5.13
CA ARG A 47 11.78 2.60 6.35
C ARG A 47 12.95 1.66 6.09
N ASN A 48 14.11 2.03 6.60
CA ASN A 48 15.30 1.18 6.59
C ASN A 48 15.45 0.54 7.98
N ARG A 49 15.51 -0.79 8.05
CA ARG A 49 15.72 -1.55 9.28
C ARG A 49 16.67 -2.71 9.00
N ALA A 50 17.75 -2.81 9.78
CA ALA A 50 18.77 -3.85 9.67
C ALA A 50 19.27 -4.09 8.22
N GLY A 51 19.53 -3.02 7.47
CA GLY A 51 20.01 -3.10 6.08
C GLY A 51 18.95 -3.48 5.04
N ARG A 52 17.68 -3.64 5.43
CA ARG A 52 16.56 -3.92 4.51
C ARG A 52 15.64 -2.71 4.40
N THR A 53 15.18 -2.47 3.17
CA THR A 53 14.19 -1.43 2.85
C THR A 53 12.80 -2.03 2.90
N TYR A 54 11.91 -1.35 3.62
CA TYR A 54 10.51 -1.70 3.72
C TYR A 54 9.65 -0.53 3.22
N TYR A 55 8.55 -0.86 2.57
CA TYR A 55 7.55 0.08 2.09
C TYR A 55 6.24 -0.08 2.87
N ASN A 56 5.52 1.02 3.04
CA ASN A 56 4.22 1.00 3.71
C ASN A 56 3.18 0.27 2.87
N GLU A 57 2.49 -0.71 3.45
CA GLU A 57 1.48 -1.51 2.73
C GLU A 57 0.33 -0.66 2.18
N SER A 58 -0.03 0.45 2.84
CA SER A 58 -1.12 1.31 2.38
C SER A 58 -0.76 1.98 1.06
N ASP A 59 0.45 2.54 0.95
CA ASP A 59 0.91 3.18 -0.30
C ASP A 59 1.01 2.18 -1.45
N VAL A 60 1.42 0.94 -1.15
CA VAL A 60 1.46 -0.16 -2.11
C VAL A 60 0.05 -0.47 -2.61
N ARG A 61 -0.90 -0.67 -1.68
CA ARG A 61 -2.29 -1.01 -2.00
C ARG A 61 -2.97 0.08 -2.80
N ASP A 62 -2.82 1.34 -2.39
CA ASP A 62 -3.41 2.49 -3.08
C ASP A 62 -2.89 2.60 -4.52
N CYS A 63 -1.59 2.36 -4.71
CA CYS A 63 -0.99 2.33 -6.04
C CYS A 63 -1.61 1.25 -6.94
N PHE A 64 -1.69 0.01 -6.46
CA PHE A 64 -2.20 -1.10 -7.28
C PHE A 64 -3.71 -1.00 -7.52
N THR A 65 -4.48 -0.53 -6.54
CA THR A 65 -5.91 -0.24 -6.70
C THR A 65 -6.14 0.84 -7.76
N ARG A 66 -5.42 1.98 -7.68
CA ARG A 66 -5.51 3.05 -8.69
C ARG A 66 -5.12 2.54 -10.08
N ARG A 67 -4.09 1.70 -10.17
CA ARG A 67 -3.62 1.14 -11.45
C ARG A 67 -4.61 0.13 -12.03
N ALA A 68 -5.30 -0.64 -11.20
CA ALA A 68 -6.36 -1.53 -11.64
C ALA A 68 -7.55 -0.73 -12.21
N ALA A 69 -7.97 0.33 -11.50
CA ALA A 69 -9.03 1.22 -11.96
C ALA A 69 -8.70 1.99 -13.26
N ALA A 70 -7.43 2.28 -13.52
CA ALA A 70 -7.00 2.92 -14.77
C ALA A 70 -6.93 1.95 -15.98
N ARG A 71 -7.13 0.65 -15.76
CA ARG A 71 -7.07 -0.40 -16.79
C ARG A 71 -8.46 -0.97 -17.13
N SER A 72 -9.50 -0.56 -16.42
CA SER A 72 -10.91 -0.87 -16.65
C SER A 72 -11.59 0.25 -17.41
#